data_AF-A0A7Z0N9R8-F1
#
_entry.id   AF-A0A7Z0N9R8-F1
#
_cell.length_a   1.000
_cell.length_b   1.000
_cell.length_c   1.000
_cell.angle_alpha   90.00
_cell.angle_beta   90.00
_cell.angle_gamma   90.00
#
_symmetry.space_group_name_H-M   'P 1'
#
loop_
_entity.id
_entity.type
_entity.pdbx_description
1 polymer ?
#
loop_
_entity_poly.entity_id
_entity_poly.type
_entity_poly.pdbx_seq_one_letter_code
_entity_poly.pdbx_strand_id
1 'polypeptide(L)'
;MQYQPTLGQINYAPSEVAQQRVDPSQAMRGDQGASQLLGQLNRAQWNDWLNRFSPYVDELANVAQDSSAPGTAAANASSAVGLAYDNSQQGLDQQRQGYGINQTPQQQAAEQRRTSIERSASMVSAGNEARISAQDRQDAILAGGMGLSNIPDRVMNQ
;
A
#
# COMPACT_ATOMS: atom_id res chain seq x y z
N MET A 1 -12.80 13.92 1.99
CA MET A 1 -12.31 12.54 2.14
C MET A 1 -10.82 12.60 2.42
N GLN A 2 -10.40 12.37 3.66
CA GLN A 2 -8.99 12.26 4.00
C GLN A 2 -8.50 10.92 3.46
N TYR A 3 -7.49 10.96 2.59
CA TYR A 3 -6.68 9.78 2.31
C TYR A 3 -5.92 9.46 3.61
N GLN A 4 -6.45 8.53 4.39
CA GLN A 4 -5.67 7.87 5.42
C GLN A 4 -4.74 6.90 4.70
N PRO A 5 -3.40 7.02 4.87
CA PRO A 5 -2.51 5.95 4.48
C PRO A 5 -2.83 4.78 5.41
N THR A 6 -3.71 3.87 4.99
CA THR A 6 -3.87 2.57 5.64
C THR A 6 -2.70 1.69 5.24
N LEU A 7 -1.47 2.11 5.58
CA LEU A 7 -0.58 1.16 6.21
C LEU A 7 -1.22 0.95 7.58
N GLY A 8 -2.22 0.05 7.60
CA GLY A 8 -2.99 -0.25 8.78
C GLY A 8 -2.01 -0.44 9.93
N GLN A 9 -2.29 0.21 11.06
CA GLN A 9 -1.69 -0.21 12.31
C GLN A 9 -2.09 -1.68 12.49
N ILE A 10 -1.20 -2.56 12.06
CA ILE A 10 -1.25 -3.98 12.31
C ILE A 10 -0.93 -4.10 13.80
N ASN A 11 -1.94 -3.85 14.64
CA ASN A 11 -1.93 -4.24 16.04
C ASN A 11 -2.06 -5.77 16.06
N TYR A 12 -0.96 -6.45 15.72
CA TYR A 12 -0.80 -7.82 16.12
C TYR A 12 -0.27 -7.77 17.54
N ALA A 13 -1.07 -8.27 18.48
CA ALA A 13 -0.53 -8.70 19.76
C ALA A 13 0.72 -9.53 19.45
N PRO A 14 1.87 -9.27 20.09
CA PRO A 14 3.04 -10.10 19.88
C PRO A 14 2.59 -11.55 20.09
N SER A 15 2.64 -12.37 19.04
CA SER A 15 2.29 -13.77 19.19
C SER A 15 3.28 -14.33 20.20
N GLU A 16 2.84 -14.61 21.42
CA GLU A 16 3.68 -15.10 22.52
C GLU A 16 4.34 -16.47 22.22
N VAL A 17 4.11 -17.03 21.03
CA VAL A 17 4.51 -18.39 20.65
C VAL A 17 5.13 -18.45 19.25
N ALA A 18 6.36 -17.94 19.12
CA ALA A 18 7.25 -18.34 18.03
C ALA A 18 8.65 -18.77 18.51
N GLN A 19 8.82 -19.01 19.82
CA GLN A 19 10.06 -19.59 20.34
C GLN A 19 9.90 -21.09 20.47
N GLN A 20 10.12 -21.82 19.36
CA GLN A 20 10.29 -23.26 19.43
C GLN A 20 11.63 -23.54 20.15
N ARG A 21 11.55 -23.93 21.43
CA ARG A 21 12.74 -24.23 22.25
C ARG A 21 13.37 -25.53 21.76
N VAL A 22 14.62 -25.44 21.30
CA VAL A 22 15.45 -26.60 20.97
C VAL A 22 16.39 -26.89 22.13
N ASP A 23 16.46 -28.14 22.58
CA ASP A 23 17.30 -28.58 23.69
C ASP A 23 18.77 -28.73 23.25
N PRO A 24 19.69 -27.86 23.69
CA PRO A 24 21.09 -27.92 23.26
C PRO A 24 21.82 -29.17 23.79
N SER A 25 21.30 -29.84 24.83
CA SER A 25 21.92 -31.07 25.36
C SER A 25 21.83 -32.25 24.38
N GLN A 26 20.98 -32.16 23.36
CA GLN A 26 20.92 -33.12 22.24
C GLN A 26 22.24 -33.24 21.49
N ALA A 27 23.05 -32.18 21.42
CA ALA A 27 24.36 -32.21 20.76
C ALA A 27 25.28 -33.32 21.30
N MET A 28 25.12 -33.65 22.59
CA MET A 28 25.97 -34.58 23.32
C MET A 28 25.40 -36.01 23.36
N ARG A 29 24.28 -36.28 22.70
CA ARG A 29 23.62 -37.60 22.72
C ARG A 29 24.05 -38.45 21.53
N GLY A 30 24.90 -39.44 21.79
CA GLY A 30 25.37 -40.42 20.79
C GLY A 30 26.16 -39.79 19.64
N ASP A 31 26.53 -40.61 18.66
CA ASP A 31 27.44 -40.20 17.57
C ASP A 31 26.81 -39.22 16.57
N GLN A 32 25.49 -39.01 16.63
CA GLN A 32 24.71 -38.18 15.70
C GLN A 32 23.99 -37.02 16.38
N GLY A 33 24.24 -36.77 17.68
CA GLY A 33 23.54 -35.76 18.47
C GLY A 33 23.65 -34.34 17.89
N ALA A 34 24.83 -33.97 17.40
CA ALA A 34 25.05 -32.69 16.74
C ALA A 34 24.24 -32.54 15.43
N SER A 35 24.22 -33.58 14.58
CA SER A 35 23.44 -33.60 13.33
C SER A 35 21.94 -33.51 13.58
N GLN A 36 21.44 -34.21 14.62
CA GLN A 36 20.03 -34.17 15.02
C GLN A 36 19.62 -32.80 15.58
N LEU A 37 20.48 -32.20 16.41
CA LEU A 37 20.28 -30.85 16.93
C LEU A 37 20.21 -29.82 15.79
N LEU A 38 21.15 -29.90 14.83
CA LEU A 38 21.18 -29.00 13.67
C LEU A 38 19.89 -29.13 12.83
N GLY A 39 19.39 -30.36 12.62
CA GLY A 39 18.12 -30.58 11.92
C GLY A 39 16.92 -29.98 12.66
N GLN A 40 16.89 -30.05 13.99
CA GLN A 40 15.83 -29.43 14.81
C GLN A 40 15.90 -27.89 14.77
N LEU A 41 17.10 -27.31 14.84
CA LEU A 41 17.30 -25.87 14.73
C LEU A 41 16.83 -25.33 13.38
N ASN A 42 17.21 -25.97 12.27
CA ASN A 42 16.79 -25.55 10.94
C ASN A 42 15.26 -25.60 10.77
N ARG A 43 14.60 -26.66 11.25
CA ARG A 43 13.13 -26.74 11.22
C ARG A 43 12.47 -25.68 12.08
N ALA A 44 13.03 -25.40 13.26
CA ALA A 44 12.53 -24.35 14.14
C ALA A 44 12.64 -22.96 13.50
N GLN A 45 13.77 -22.66 12.85
CA GLN A 45 13.97 -21.42 12.11
C GLN A 45 13.03 -21.31 10.91
N TRP A 46 12.84 -22.39 10.17
CA TRP A 46 11.88 -22.44 9.06
C TRP A 46 10.43 -22.20 9.52
N ASN A 47 10.01 -22.82 10.61
CA ASN A 47 8.68 -22.63 11.17
C ASN A 47 8.48 -21.20 11.70
N ASP A 48 9.49 -20.61 12.35
CA ASP A 48 9.47 -19.20 12.74
C ASP A 48 9.30 -18.30 11.52
N TRP A 49 10.05 -18.58 10.45
CA TRP A 49 9.94 -17.83 9.21
C TRP A 49 8.55 -17.94 8.58
N LEU A 50 8.00 -19.16 8.51
CA LEU A 50 6.65 -19.39 7.99
C LEU A 50 5.59 -18.62 8.78
N ASN A 51 5.69 -18.59 10.10
CA ASN A 51 4.70 -17.92 10.94
C ASN A 51 4.82 -16.39 10.89
N ARG A 52 6.06 -15.87 10.81
CA ARG A 52 6.32 -14.44 10.94
C ARG A 52 6.44 -13.69 9.63
N PHE A 53 6.87 -14.33 8.56
CA PHE A 53 7.18 -13.65 7.31
C PHE A 53 6.36 -14.14 6.13
N SER A 54 6.01 -15.43 6.04
CA SER A 54 5.20 -15.95 4.92
C SER A 54 3.91 -15.18 4.69
N PRO A 55 3.09 -14.83 5.71
CA PRO A 55 1.84 -14.09 5.48
C PRO A 55 2.06 -12.70 4.86
N TYR A 56 3.17 -12.05 5.21
CA TYR A 56 3.52 -10.74 4.64
C TYR A 56 4.03 -10.87 3.20
N VAL A 57 4.77 -11.94 2.89
CA VAL A 57 5.21 -12.23 1.51
C VAL A 57 3.99 -12.51 0.63
N ASP A 58 3.03 -13.29 1.12
CA ASP A 58 1.79 -13.60 0.40
C ASP A 58 0.95 -12.34 0.15
N GLU A 59 0.80 -11.47 1.14
CA GLU A 59 0.07 -10.21 0.99
C GLU A 59 0.77 -9.26 0.00
N LEU A 60 2.09 -9.13 0.09
CA LEU A 60 2.87 -8.33 -0.86
C LEU A 60 2.74 -8.89 -2.28
N ALA A 61 2.75 -10.22 -2.45
CA ALA A 61 2.54 -10.85 -3.74
C ALA A 61 1.13 -10.55 -4.28
N ASN A 62 0.09 -10.62 -3.45
CA ASN A 62 -1.28 -10.26 -3.84
C ASN A 62 -1.37 -8.80 -4.32
N VAL A 63 -0.78 -7.86 -3.59
CA VAL A 63 -0.76 -6.44 -3.95
C VAL A 63 0.02 -6.21 -5.26
N ALA A 64 1.16 -6.87 -5.42
CA ALA A 64 1.98 -6.77 -6.61
C ALA A 64 1.29 -7.35 -7.87
N GLN A 65 0.47 -8.39 -7.70
CA GLN A 65 -0.23 -9.07 -8.79
C GLN A 65 -1.63 -8.50 -9.07
N ASP A 66 -2.13 -7.56 -8.27
CA ASP A 66 -3.45 -6.95 -8.50
C ASP A 66 -3.46 -6.06 -9.74
N SER A 67 -3.85 -6.65 -10.87
CA SER A 67 -4.00 -5.94 -12.15
C SER A 67 -5.03 -4.81 -12.12
N SER A 68 -5.93 -4.78 -11.13
CA SER A 68 -6.96 -3.75 -10.99
C SER A 68 -6.49 -2.53 -10.19
N ALA A 69 -5.42 -2.65 -9.40
CA ALA A 69 -4.97 -1.60 -8.49
C ALA A 69 -4.65 -0.26 -9.20
N PRO A 70 -3.92 -0.23 -10.33
CA PRO A 70 -3.66 1.04 -11.03
C PRO A 70 -4.93 1.70 -11.58
N GLY A 71 -5.88 0.91 -12.08
CA GLY A 71 -7.17 1.41 -12.57
C GLY A 71 -8.04 1.97 -11.44
N THR A 72 -8.10 1.26 -10.30
CA THR A 72 -8.80 1.71 -9.09
C THR A 72 -8.19 3.00 -8.54
N ALA A 73 -6.86 3.09 -8.48
CA ALA A 73 -6.15 4.30 -8.06
C ALA A 73 -6.49 5.50 -8.97
N ALA A 74 -6.48 5.29 -10.29
CA ALA A 74 -6.82 6.31 -11.28
C ALA A 74 -8.27 6.81 -11.14
N ALA A 75 -9.22 5.88 -10.97
CA ALA A 75 -10.62 6.19 -10.78
C ALA A 75 -10.85 6.99 -9.49
N ASN A 76 -10.27 6.54 -8.37
CA ASN A 76 -10.38 7.22 -7.08
C ASN A 76 -9.81 8.65 -7.12
N ALA A 77 -8.64 8.83 -7.74
CA ALA A 77 -8.03 10.15 -7.89
C ALA A 77 -8.87 11.08 -8.77
N SER A 78 -9.37 10.57 -9.90
CA SER A 78 -10.26 11.32 -10.79
C SER A 78 -11.55 11.75 -10.08
N SER A 79 -12.19 10.83 -9.35
CA SER A 79 -13.39 11.12 -8.57
C SER A 79 -13.14 12.13 -7.45
N ALA A 80 -12.00 12.04 -6.76
CA ALA A 80 -11.63 12.99 -5.71
C ALA A 80 -11.45 14.41 -6.25
N VAL A 81 -10.78 14.55 -7.41
CA VAL A 81 -10.65 15.84 -8.09
C VAL A 81 -12.03 16.36 -8.53
N GLY A 82 -12.87 15.51 -9.12
CA GLY A 82 -14.23 15.88 -9.51
C GLY A 82 -15.04 16.45 -8.33
N LEU A 83 -15.00 15.77 -7.19
CA LEU A 83 -15.64 16.22 -5.95
C LEU A 83 -15.06 17.55 -5.45
N ALA A 84 -13.74 17.77 -5.57
CA ALA A 84 -13.12 19.03 -5.19
C ALA A 84 -13.62 20.20 -6.05
N TYR A 85 -13.80 19.99 -7.35
CA TYR A 85 -14.40 20.99 -8.25
C TYR A 85 -15.85 21.29 -7.89
N ASP A 86 -16.66 20.25 -7.60
CA ASP A 86 -18.06 20.42 -7.22
C ASP A 86 -18.20 21.26 -5.94
N ASN A 87 -17.38 20.95 -4.92
CA ASN A 87 -17.35 21.72 -3.68
C ASN A 87 -16.86 23.17 -3.88
N SER A 88 -15.83 23.35 -4.73
CA SER A 88 -15.30 24.67 -5.05
C SER A 88 -16.35 25.55 -5.74
N GLN A 89 -17.05 25.00 -6.72
CA GLN A 89 -18.12 25.70 -7.43
C GLN A 89 -19.25 26.11 -6.48
N GLN A 90 -19.69 25.20 -5.62
CA GLN A 90 -20.71 25.48 -4.62
C GLN A 90 -20.28 26.58 -3.63
N GLY A 91 -19.00 26.59 -3.23
CA GLY A 91 -18.42 27.63 -2.38
C GLY A 91 -18.42 29.00 -3.07
N LEU A 92 -18.02 29.04 -4.33
CA LEU A 92 -18.03 30.27 -5.14
C LEU A 92 -19.45 30.80 -5.35
N ASP A 93 -20.43 29.92 -5.59
CA ASP A 93 -21.84 30.31 -5.73
C ASP A 93 -22.38 30.96 -4.44
N GLN A 94 -22.12 30.35 -3.28
CA GLN A 94 -22.51 30.92 -1.99
C GLN A 94 -21.81 32.25 -1.72
N GLN A 95 -20.53 32.35 -2.05
CA GLN A 95 -19.77 33.58 -1.90
C GLN A 95 -20.33 34.71 -2.77
N ARG A 96 -20.65 34.43 -4.04
CA ARG A 96 -21.28 35.39 -4.96
C ARG A 96 -22.64 35.87 -4.44
N GLN A 97 -23.47 34.94 -3.96
CA GLN A 97 -24.76 35.27 -3.35
C GLN A 97 -24.59 36.17 -2.12
N GLY A 98 -23.61 35.88 -1.26
CA GLY A 98 -23.30 36.70 -0.09
C GLY A 98 -22.87 38.14 -0.41
N TYR A 99 -22.25 38.37 -1.57
CA TYR A 99 -21.87 39.70 -2.05
C TYR A 99 -22.89 40.35 -3.01
N GLY A 100 -24.01 39.67 -3.31
CA GLY A 100 -24.99 40.14 -4.30
C GLY A 100 -24.44 40.22 -5.73
N ILE A 101 -23.38 39.49 -6.03
CA ILE A 101 -22.74 39.48 -7.35
C ILE A 101 -23.59 38.62 -8.30
N ASN A 102 -24.14 39.25 -9.33
CA ASN A 102 -24.85 38.56 -10.42
C ASN A 102 -24.01 38.63 -11.68
N GLN A 103 -23.70 37.45 -12.25
CA GLN A 103 -23.00 37.35 -13.52
C GLN A 103 -24.00 37.47 -14.67
N THR A 104 -23.56 38.03 -15.79
CA THR A 104 -24.33 37.93 -17.04
C THR A 104 -24.36 36.48 -17.52
N PRO A 105 -25.37 36.06 -18.31
CA PRO A 105 -25.42 34.71 -18.87
C PRO A 105 -24.15 34.35 -19.68
N GLN A 106 -23.55 35.32 -20.36
CA GLN A 106 -22.31 35.13 -21.11
C GLN A 106 -21.11 34.88 -20.19
N GLN A 107 -21.03 35.58 -19.05
CA GLN A 107 -19.98 35.37 -18.04
C GLN A 107 -20.10 33.98 -17.40
N GLN A 108 -21.32 33.56 -17.03
CA GLN A 108 -21.56 32.22 -16.50
C GLN A 108 -21.15 31.13 -17.50
N ALA A 109 -21.54 31.27 -18.77
CA ALA A 109 -21.21 30.29 -19.79
C ALA A 109 -19.68 30.21 -20.04
N ALA A 110 -18.98 31.34 -20.01
CA ALA A 110 -17.54 31.39 -20.16
C ALA A 110 -16.81 30.75 -18.97
N GLU A 111 -17.23 31.07 -17.74
CA GLU A 111 -16.69 30.47 -16.52
C GLU A 111 -16.93 28.96 -16.47
N GLN A 112 -18.18 28.51 -16.72
CA GLN A 112 -18.52 27.08 -16.74
C GLN A 112 -17.69 26.31 -17.76
N ARG A 113 -17.48 26.87 -18.97
CA ARG A 113 -16.66 26.23 -19.99
C ARG A 113 -15.21 26.11 -19.54
N ARG A 114 -14.64 27.18 -18.99
CA ARG A 114 -13.28 27.19 -18.47
C ARG A 114 -13.11 26.15 -17.36
N THR A 115 -14.00 26.17 -16.37
CA THR A 115 -13.97 25.22 -15.24
C THR A 115 -14.17 23.77 -15.70
N SER A 116 -15.02 23.52 -16.70
CA SER A 116 -15.22 22.16 -17.22
C SER A 116 -13.98 21.60 -17.92
N ILE A 117 -13.26 22.45 -18.67
CA ILE A 117 -12.00 22.08 -19.32
C ILE A 117 -10.92 21.82 -18.28
N GLU A 118 -10.75 22.75 -17.33
CA GLU A 118 -9.80 22.60 -16.22
C GLU A 118 -10.08 21.34 -15.40
N ARG A 119 -11.34 21.11 -15.03
CA ARG A 119 -11.79 19.90 -14.32
C ARG A 119 -11.40 18.63 -15.07
N SER A 120 -11.70 18.55 -16.36
CA SER A 120 -11.42 17.37 -17.17
C SER A 120 -9.91 17.10 -17.25
N ALA A 121 -9.12 18.14 -17.49
CA ALA A 121 -7.66 18.03 -17.54
C ALA A 121 -7.06 17.58 -16.20
N SER A 122 -7.50 18.20 -15.09
CA SER A 122 -7.04 17.84 -13.75
C SER A 122 -7.44 16.43 -13.33
N MET A 123 -8.66 15.98 -13.67
CA MET A 123 -9.09 14.61 -13.42
C MET A 123 -8.21 13.61 -14.17
N VAL A 124 -7.91 13.86 -15.45
CA VAL A 124 -7.04 13.00 -16.25
C VAL A 124 -5.61 12.99 -15.70
N SER A 125 -5.06 14.16 -15.33
CA SER A 125 -3.71 14.25 -14.75
C SER A 125 -3.62 13.46 -13.45
N ALA A 126 -4.54 13.70 -12.52
CA ALA A 126 -4.58 13.00 -11.24
C ALA A 126 -4.78 11.49 -11.41
N GLY A 127 -5.65 11.08 -12.34
CA GLY A 127 -5.84 9.68 -12.69
C GLY A 127 -4.56 9.02 -13.20
N ASN A 128 -3.84 9.69 -14.11
CA ASN A 128 -2.59 9.19 -14.67
C ASN A 128 -1.47 9.10 -13.62
N GLU A 129 -1.30 10.15 -12.80
CA GLU A 129 -0.30 10.17 -11.72
C GLU A 129 -0.58 9.06 -10.69
N ALA A 130 -1.84 8.88 -10.30
CA ALA A 130 -2.22 7.81 -9.38
C ALA A 130 -1.99 6.41 -9.97
N ARG A 131 -2.26 6.24 -11.27
CA ARG A 131 -1.98 4.99 -11.98
C ARG A 131 -0.48 4.67 -11.97
N ILE A 132 0.35 5.65 -12.33
CA ILE A 132 1.82 5.50 -12.35
C ILE A 132 2.32 5.17 -10.94
N SER A 133 1.88 5.92 -9.93
CA SER A 133 2.28 5.66 -8.54
C SER A 133 1.88 4.26 -8.05
N ALA A 134 0.73 3.74 -8.49
CA ALA A 134 0.33 2.37 -8.17
C ALA A 134 1.22 1.33 -8.86
N GLN A 135 1.56 1.54 -10.14
CA GLN A 135 2.49 0.69 -10.88
C GLN A 135 3.89 0.71 -10.25
N ASP A 136 4.41 1.90 -9.94
CA ASP A 136 5.71 2.05 -9.26
C ASP A 136 5.74 1.31 -7.92
N ARG A 137 4.63 1.32 -7.18
CA ARG A 137 4.51 0.53 -5.95
C ARG A 137 4.56 -0.96 -6.21
N GLN A 138 3.85 -1.46 -7.22
CA GLN A 138 3.86 -2.88 -7.59
C GLN A 138 5.28 -3.32 -8.01
N ASP A 139 5.95 -2.52 -8.83
CA ASP A 139 7.33 -2.77 -9.25
C ASP A 139 8.30 -2.72 -8.06
N ALA A 140 8.12 -1.77 -7.13
CA ALA A 140 8.93 -1.68 -5.92
C ALA A 140 8.75 -2.90 -4.99
N ILE A 141 7.55 -3.49 -4.94
CA ILE A 141 7.31 -4.73 -4.21
C ILE A 141 8.03 -5.90 -4.89
N LEU A 142 7.86 -6.04 -6.22
CA LEU A 142 8.47 -7.11 -7.01
C LEU A 142 10.00 -7.06 -6.98
N ALA A 143 10.58 -5.86 -6.99
CA ALA A 143 12.02 -5.64 -6.90
C ALA A 143 12.59 -5.89 -5.49
N GLY A 144 11.76 -6.24 -4.49
CA GLY A 144 12.17 -6.47 -3.11
C GLY A 144 12.48 -5.19 -2.31
N GLY A 145 12.16 -4.01 -2.86
CA GLY A 145 12.47 -2.71 -2.27
C GLY A 145 11.66 -2.36 -1.01
N MET A 146 10.50 -3.01 -0.80
CA MET A 146 9.61 -2.75 0.35
C MET A 146 9.91 -3.60 1.60
N GLY A 147 11.19 -3.78 1.94
CA GLY A 147 11.59 -4.35 3.24
C GLY A 147 11.91 -5.86 3.27
N LEU A 148 11.90 -6.54 2.12
CA LEU A 148 12.36 -7.94 2.02
C LEU A 148 13.90 -8.06 2.12
N SER A 149 14.64 -6.94 1.99
CA SER A 149 16.09 -6.88 2.21
C SER A 149 16.53 -7.21 3.66
N ASN A 150 15.62 -7.24 4.63
CA ASN A 150 15.90 -7.66 6.00
C ASN A 150 15.60 -9.15 6.26
N ILE A 151 15.17 -9.91 5.25
CA ILE A 151 15.13 -11.37 5.38
C ILE A 151 16.58 -11.84 5.48
N PRO A 152 17.00 -12.48 6.58
CA PRO A 152 18.40 -12.81 6.78
C PRO A 152 18.87 -13.79 5.70
N ASP A 153 19.71 -13.32 4.78
CA ASP A 153 20.47 -14.14 3.80
C ASP A 153 21.35 -15.23 4.45
N ARG A 154 21.47 -15.23 5.78
CA ARG A 154 22.38 -16.10 6.53
C ARG A 154 21.86 -17.52 6.78
N VAL A 155 20.63 -17.86 6.40
CA VAL A 155 20.06 -19.20 6.66
C VAL A 155 20.35 -20.21 5.52
N MET A 156 20.81 -19.76 4.35
CA MET A 156 20.96 -20.63 3.16
C MET A 156 22.41 -20.94 2.74
N ASN A 157 23.42 -20.34 3.38
CA ASN A 157 24.83 -20.54 3.03
C ASN A 157 25.70 -20.84 4.26
N GLN A 158 25.50 -22.01 4.90
CA GLN A 158 26.51 -22.71 5.71
C GLN A 158 26.32 -24.22 5.60
#